data_AF-A0A1E4J6C2-F1
#
_entry.id   AF-A0A1E4J6C2-F1
#
_cell.length_a   1.000
_cell.length_b   1.000
_cell.length_c   1.000
_cell.angle_alpha   90.00
_cell.angle_beta   90.00
_cell.angle_gamma   90.00
#
_symmetry.space_group_name_H-M   'P 1'
#
loop_
_entity.id
_entity.type
_entity.pdbx_description
1 polymer ?
#
loop_
_entity_poly.entity_id
_entity_poly.type
_entity_poly.pdbx_seq_one_letter_code
_entity_poly.pdbx_strand_id
1 'polypeptide(L)'
;MADRIIAGQNTPSSHHIATGPDALDILENKLSQMQSLLSCCYGDRSGWFEEIGERHRDNLMWLASDLADDIARLAQELLQRLHAMDQQRA
;
A
#
# COMPACT_ATOMS: atom_id res chain seq x y z
N MET A 1 -50.07 33.51 18.17
CA MET A 1 -49.20 33.27 19.35
C MET A 1 -47.76 33.38 18.88
N ALA A 2 -46.95 34.17 19.62
CA ALA A 2 -45.54 34.55 19.36
C ALA A 2 -44.57 33.34 19.55
N ASP A 3 -43.25 33.34 19.31
CA ASP A 3 -42.19 34.33 19.08
C ASP A 3 -40.90 33.58 18.60
N ARG A 4 -40.01 34.27 17.86
CA ARG A 4 -38.51 34.32 17.89
C ARG A 4 -37.62 33.07 18.11
N ILE A 5 -36.62 32.77 17.25
CA ILE A 5 -35.25 33.34 17.00
C ILE A 5 -34.10 32.67 17.81
N ILE A 6 -33.17 32.04 17.05
CA ILE A 6 -31.68 31.85 17.18
C ILE A 6 -31.07 31.09 18.38
N ALA A 7 -30.30 30.02 18.09
CA ALA A 7 -28.85 29.87 18.38
C ALA A 7 -28.41 28.39 18.34
N GLY A 8 -27.41 28.05 17.53
CA GLY A 8 -26.79 26.73 17.58
C GLY A 8 -25.84 26.45 16.42
N GLN A 9 -24.81 27.29 16.26
CA GLN A 9 -23.57 26.82 15.64
C GLN A 9 -23.13 25.55 16.36
N ASN A 10 -22.81 24.51 15.58
CA ASN A 10 -21.70 23.59 15.83
C ASN A 10 -21.39 22.88 14.52
N THR A 11 -20.53 23.49 13.71
CA THR A 11 -19.61 22.73 12.87
C THR A 11 -18.50 22.22 13.78
N PRO A 12 -18.35 20.90 14.00
CA PRO A 12 -17.05 20.29 13.99
C PRO A 12 -16.72 19.98 12.54
N SER A 13 -15.77 20.73 12.03
CA SER A 13 -14.95 20.39 10.87
C SER A 13 -14.34 19.02 11.11
N SER A 14 -15.03 17.94 10.74
CA SER A 14 -14.34 16.70 10.45
C SER A 14 -13.91 16.82 9.01
N HIS A 15 -12.76 17.46 8.82
CA HIS A 15 -11.90 17.21 7.68
C HIS A 15 -11.46 15.74 7.78
N HIS A 16 -12.40 14.81 7.63
CA HIS A 16 -12.08 13.46 7.25
C HIS A 16 -11.70 13.59 5.77
N ILE A 17 -10.49 14.10 5.54
CA ILE A 17 -9.75 13.71 4.36
C ILE A 17 -9.80 12.19 4.45
N ALA A 18 -10.54 11.56 3.53
CA ALA A 18 -10.35 10.16 3.26
C ALA A 18 -8.93 10.09 2.70
N THR A 19 -7.95 10.07 3.60
CA THR A 19 -6.55 9.91 3.24
C THR A 19 -6.50 8.51 2.68
N GLY A 20 -6.28 8.41 1.37
CA GLY A 20 -5.95 7.13 0.77
C GLY A 20 -4.83 6.45 1.56
N PRO A 21 -4.67 5.12 1.44
CA PRO A 21 -3.69 4.38 2.22
C PRO A 21 -2.32 5.08 2.17
N ASP A 22 -1.66 5.21 3.32
CA ASP A 22 -0.36 5.86 3.41
C ASP A 22 0.64 5.12 2.50
N ALA A 23 1.64 5.81 1.97
CA ALA A 23 2.63 5.18 1.10
C ALA A 23 3.34 4.01 1.80
N LEU A 24 3.48 4.07 3.14
CA LEU A 24 3.94 2.97 3.96
C LEU A 24 2.95 1.79 3.97
N ASP A 25 1.66 2.04 4.19
CA ASP A 25 0.62 1.00 4.15
C ASP A 25 0.60 0.28 2.79
N ILE A 26 0.74 1.03 1.69
CA ILE A 26 0.78 0.47 0.33
C ILE A 26 2.03 -0.41 0.16
N LEU A 27 3.19 0.07 0.63
CA LEU A 27 4.44 -0.69 0.58
C LEU A 27 4.35 -2.00 1.37
N GLU A 28 3.86 -1.95 2.61
CA GLU A 28 3.67 -3.12 3.47
C GLU A 28 2.72 -4.14 2.85
N ASN A 29 1.61 -3.67 2.27
CA ASN A 29 0.66 -4.52 1.59
C ASN A 29 1.27 -5.20 0.34
N LYS A 30 2.07 -4.48 -0.45
CA LYS A 30 2.77 -5.06 -1.61
C LYS A 30 3.84 -6.05 -1.20
N LEU A 31 4.61 -5.77 -0.15
CA LEU A 31 5.57 -6.73 0.42
C LEU A 31 4.87 -8.00 0.89
N SER A 32 3.71 -7.89 1.55
CA SER A 32 2.91 -9.04 1.98
C SER A 32 2.40 -9.87 0.79
N GLN A 33 1.97 -9.21 -0.29
CA GLN A 33 1.59 -9.89 -1.53
C GLN A 33 2.79 -10.64 -2.15
N MET A 34 3.97 -10.01 -2.20
CA MET A 34 5.19 -10.61 -2.72
C MET A 34 5.60 -11.83 -1.89
N GLN A 35 5.59 -11.71 -0.56
CA GLN A 35 5.85 -12.82 0.34
C GLN A 35 4.87 -13.98 0.11
N SER A 36 3.58 -13.68 -0.02
CA SER A 36 2.55 -14.69 -0.26
C SER A 36 2.75 -15.40 -1.59
N LEU A 37 3.08 -14.64 -2.65
CA LEU A 37 3.38 -15.18 -3.98
C LEU A 37 4.60 -16.12 -3.93
N LEU A 38 5.69 -15.69 -3.31
CA LEU A 38 6.91 -16.50 -3.19
C LEU A 38 6.69 -17.73 -2.30
N SER A 39 5.90 -17.61 -1.23
CA SER A 39 5.52 -18.76 -0.40
C SER A 39 4.67 -19.76 -1.19
N CYS A 40 3.80 -19.30 -2.09
CA CYS A 40 3.07 -20.18 -2.99
C CYS A 40 4.01 -20.86 -3.99
N CYS A 41 4.99 -20.13 -4.54
CA CYS A 41 5.89 -20.64 -5.56
C CYS A 41 6.94 -21.62 -5.02
N TYR A 42 7.49 -21.34 -3.83
CA TYR A 42 8.68 -22.02 -3.30
C TYR A 42 8.54 -22.49 -1.86
N GLY A 43 7.36 -22.34 -1.25
CA GLY A 43 7.13 -22.79 0.12
C GLY A 43 7.12 -24.30 0.24
N ASP A 44 7.36 -24.76 1.46
CA ASP A 44 7.66 -26.16 1.87
C ASP A 44 6.56 -27.21 1.53
N ARG A 45 5.48 -26.79 0.87
CA ARG A 45 4.22 -27.55 0.73
C ARG A 45 3.62 -27.50 -0.68
N SER A 46 4.32 -26.94 -1.65
CA SER A 46 3.69 -26.52 -2.91
C SER A 46 4.55 -26.91 -4.12
N GLY A 47 4.38 -28.15 -4.61
CA GLY A 47 4.80 -28.51 -5.98
C GLY A 47 3.92 -27.85 -7.06
N TRP A 48 3.00 -26.98 -6.64
CA TRP A 48 2.06 -26.27 -7.49
C TRP A 48 2.78 -25.46 -8.57
N PHE A 49 3.88 -24.81 -8.22
CA PHE A 49 4.65 -24.03 -9.18
C PHE A 49 5.22 -24.89 -10.30
N GLU A 50 5.70 -26.09 -9.98
CA GLU A 50 6.12 -27.07 -10.97
C GLU A 50 4.91 -27.62 -11.78
N GLU A 51 3.75 -27.76 -11.18
CA GLU A 51 2.58 -28.37 -11.83
C GLU A 51 1.80 -27.42 -12.77
N ILE A 52 1.85 -26.10 -12.57
CA ILE A 52 1.09 -25.12 -13.37
C ILE A 52 1.60 -24.96 -14.83
N GLY A 53 2.76 -25.54 -15.15
CA GLY A 53 3.36 -25.51 -16.48
C GLY A 53 4.11 -24.21 -16.81
N GLU A 54 5.04 -24.31 -17.76
CA GLU A 54 6.06 -23.28 -18.05
C GLU A 54 5.46 -21.90 -18.32
N ARG A 55 4.44 -21.80 -19.19
CA ARG A 55 3.81 -20.52 -19.51
C ARG A 55 3.21 -19.82 -18.29
N HIS A 56 2.61 -20.55 -17.36
CA HIS A 56 2.05 -19.94 -16.16
C HIS A 56 3.16 -19.53 -15.19
N ARG A 57 4.25 -20.30 -15.10
CA ARG A 57 5.43 -19.91 -14.32
C ARG A 57 6.06 -18.62 -14.83
N ASP A 58 6.22 -18.49 -16.14
CA ASP A 58 6.77 -17.27 -16.77
C ASP A 58 5.89 -16.05 -16.45
N ASN A 59 4.57 -16.20 -16.54
CA ASN A 59 3.63 -15.13 -16.18
C ASN A 59 3.71 -14.76 -14.70
N LEU A 60 3.82 -15.74 -13.80
CA LEU A 60 3.98 -15.46 -12.36
C LEU A 60 5.30 -14.76 -12.06
N MET A 61 6.36 -15.13 -12.75
CA MET A 61 7.67 -14.52 -12.53
C MET A 61 7.72 -13.11 -13.13
N TRP A 62 7.02 -12.86 -14.23
CA TRP A 62 6.77 -11.51 -14.73
C TRP A 62 5.97 -10.67 -13.73
N LEU A 63 4.90 -11.21 -13.14
CA LEU A 63 4.12 -10.53 -12.11
C LEU A 63 4.96 -10.23 -10.86
N ALA A 64 5.81 -11.17 -10.42
CA ALA A 64 6.72 -10.97 -9.31
C ALA A 64 7.72 -9.84 -9.60
N SER A 65 8.22 -9.75 -10.83
CA SER A 65 9.11 -8.67 -11.27
C SER A 65 8.41 -7.32 -11.22
N ASP A 66 7.20 -7.22 -11.79
CA ASP A 66 6.41 -5.99 -11.77
C ASP A 66 6.10 -5.53 -10.33
N LEU A 67 5.75 -6.47 -9.46
CA LEU A 67 5.52 -6.20 -8.04
C LEU A 67 6.80 -5.74 -7.32
N ALA A 68 7.97 -6.29 -7.66
CA ALA A 68 9.25 -5.88 -7.11
C ALA A 68 9.61 -4.44 -7.52
N ASP A 69 9.37 -4.06 -8.78
CA ASP A 69 9.60 -2.70 -9.27
C ASP A 69 8.70 -1.69 -8.55
N ASP A 70 7.44 -2.06 -8.29
CA ASP A 70 6.50 -1.27 -7.49
C ASP A 70 6.97 -1.06 -6.06
N ILE A 71 7.43 -2.13 -5.40
CA ILE A 71 7.99 -2.09 -4.04
C ILE A 71 9.22 -1.17 -4.00
N ALA A 72 10.14 -1.32 -4.94
CA ALA A 72 11.36 -0.52 -5.00
C ALA A 72 11.05 0.97 -5.19
N ARG A 73 10.10 1.30 -6.06
CA ARG A 73 9.65 2.68 -6.29
C ARG A 73 9.06 3.30 -5.03
N LEU A 74 8.14 2.60 -4.36
CA LEU A 74 7.51 3.08 -3.12
C LEU A 74 8.52 3.26 -1.98
N ALA A 75 9.45 2.31 -1.82
CA ALA A 75 10.50 2.42 -0.83
C ALA A 75 11.38 3.66 -1.08
N GLN A 76 11.73 3.93 -2.34
CA GLN A 76 12.51 5.10 -2.71
C GLN A 76 11.76 6.41 -2.45
N GLU A 77 10.46 6.47 -2.76
CA GLU A 77 9.61 7.63 -2.46
C GLU A 77 9.55 7.91 -0.95
N LEU A 78 9.40 6.87 -0.12
CA LEU A 78 9.40 6.99 1.34
C LEU A 78 10.74 7.50 1.88
N LEU A 79 11.86 6.98 1.37
CA LEU A 79 13.20 7.45 1.75
C LEU A 79 13.39 8.93 1.39
N GLN A 80 12.95 9.35 0.21
CA GLN A 80 13.01 10.76 -0.21
C GLN A 80 12.17 11.66 0.71
N ARG A 81 10.97 11.21 1.13
CA ARG A 81 10.13 11.96 2.07
C ARG A 81 10.78 12.08 3.45
N LEU A 82 11.37 11.01 3.95
CA LEU A 82 12.10 11.03 5.23
C LEU A 82 13.27 12.03 5.19
N HIS A 83 14.08 11.99 4.13
CA HIS A 83 15.16 12.98 3.96
C HIS A 83 14.66 14.42 3.88
N ALA A 84 13.55 14.66 3.17
CA ALA A 84 12.95 15.99 3.08
C ALA A 84 12.45 16.49 4.46
N MET A 85 11.89 15.60 5.28
CA MET A 85 11.47 15.92 6.64
C MET A 85 12.65 16.24 7.57
N ASP A 86 13.75 15.48 7.46
CA ASP A 86 14.97 15.74 8.23
C ASP A 86 15.59 17.09 7.85
N GLN A 87 15.63 17.42 6.56
CA GLN A 87 16.16 18.70 6.08
C GLN A 87 15.30 19.90 6.52
N GLN A 88 14.00 19.71 6.70
CA GLN A 88 13.11 20.76 7.21
C GLN A 88 13.22 20.97 8.73
N ARG A 89 13.83 20.02 9.45
CA ARG A 89 14.01 20.04 10.90
C ARG A 89 15.37 20.61 11.34
N ALA A 90 16.35 20.68 10.43
CA ALA A 90 17.68 21.25 10.63
C ALA A 90 17.71 22.76 10.38
#